data_AF-A0A937W0T4-F1
#
_entry.id   AF-A0A937W0T4-F1
#
_cell.length_a   1.000
_cell.length_b   1.000
_cell.length_c   1.000
_cell.angle_alpha   90.00
_cell.angle_beta   90.00
_cell.angle_gamma   90.00
#
_symmetry.space_group_name_H-M   'P 1'
#
loop_
_entity.id
_entity.type
_entity.pdbx_description
1 polymer ?
#
loop_
_entity_poly.entity_id
_entity_poly.type
_entity_poly.pdbx_seq_one_letter_code
_entity_poly.pdbx_strand_id
1 'polypeptide(L)'
;QKDAIAKGMKISVSKFPAMQHQWQFGGTYFATPDKLDAKNPLLKREVRQAMNMAINRQALAQTFFGGQVQPHRVMGYHPQLSTAVWPGIWNAAWDTRFEERFGYDPVKAKTLLAQAGYPQGFGFTLYLYTLPGLPEMVDIGQAMALDFQAIGLQPKLVEMEFPRVRELYRNRAIHGGLFPTRHAAGPLEVARNVHKVHDSLGHWYEHPVIEERLQALTTTVDIAERTRLLRDIGDHKFEEFAELPLFWLYAAIALNPQHITEYTFPGLVTGFFTHLEYIKPAP
;
A
#
# COMPACT_ATOMS: atom_id res chain seq x y z
N GLN A 1 -14.23 -9.33 -15.10
CA GLN A 1 -14.83 -8.30 -16.00
C GLN A 1 -15.30 -8.85 -17.34
N LYS A 2 -14.46 -9.56 -18.12
CA LYS A 2 -14.84 -10.11 -19.44
C LYS A 2 -16.09 -11.00 -19.41
N ASP A 3 -16.21 -11.89 -18.42
CA ASP A 3 -17.38 -12.75 -18.24
C ASP A 3 -18.68 -11.95 -17.99
N ALA A 4 -18.63 -10.91 -17.16
CA ALA A 4 -19.78 -10.04 -16.91
C ALA A 4 -20.23 -9.31 -18.18
N ILE A 5 -19.28 -8.77 -18.96
CA ILE A 5 -19.57 -8.14 -20.26
C ILE A 5 -20.19 -9.15 -21.24
N ALA A 6 -19.66 -10.37 -21.29
CA ALA A 6 -20.20 -11.44 -22.14
C ALA A 6 -21.64 -11.82 -21.75
N LYS A 7 -22.01 -11.64 -20.47
CA LYS A 7 -23.38 -11.81 -19.95
C LYS A 7 -24.27 -10.57 -20.13
N GLY A 8 -23.84 -9.58 -20.91
CA GLY A 8 -24.60 -8.36 -21.19
C GLY A 8 -24.60 -7.32 -20.06
N MET A 9 -23.76 -7.49 -19.03
CA MET A 9 -23.64 -6.52 -17.94
C MET A 9 -22.88 -5.27 -18.40
N LYS A 10 -23.29 -4.11 -17.91
CA LYS A 10 -22.56 -2.84 -18.11
C LYS A 10 -21.57 -2.63 -16.97
N ILE A 11 -20.31 -2.37 -17.29
CA ILE A 11 -19.31 -2.03 -16.27
C ILE A 11 -19.38 -0.53 -15.96
N SER A 12 -19.57 -0.18 -14.70
CA SER A 12 -19.45 1.19 -14.19
C SER A 12 -18.22 1.28 -13.29
N VAL A 13 -17.41 2.31 -13.47
CA VAL A 13 -16.16 2.54 -12.73
C VAL A 13 -16.32 3.80 -11.89
N SER A 14 -15.74 3.80 -10.69
CA SER A 14 -15.78 4.95 -9.79
C SER A 14 -15.12 6.19 -10.39
N LYS A 15 -15.61 7.38 -9.99
CA LYS A 15 -15.02 8.65 -10.42
C LYS A 15 -13.62 8.89 -9.86
N PHE A 16 -13.39 8.48 -8.62
CA PHE A 16 -12.10 8.60 -7.95
C PHE A 16 -11.51 7.21 -7.68
N PRO A 17 -10.17 7.10 -7.58
CA PRO A 17 -9.56 5.90 -7.09
C PRO A 17 -10.04 5.61 -5.66
N ALA A 18 -10.29 4.34 -5.44
CA ALA A 18 -11.03 3.79 -4.32
C ALA A 18 -10.12 3.15 -3.28
N MET A 19 -9.11 2.43 -3.76
CA MET A 19 -8.29 1.55 -2.95
C MET A 19 -6.83 1.75 -3.32
N GLN A 20 -6.01 2.02 -2.32
CA GLN A 20 -4.56 1.94 -2.43
C GLN A 20 -4.12 0.51 -2.13
N HIS A 21 -3.26 -0.03 -2.99
CA HIS A 21 -2.60 -1.30 -2.83
C HIS A 21 -1.10 -1.08 -2.61
N GLN A 22 -0.57 -1.77 -1.61
CA GLN A 22 0.83 -1.71 -1.21
C GLN A 22 1.20 -2.99 -0.45
N TRP A 23 2.49 -3.22 -0.24
CA TRP A 23 2.99 -4.27 0.65
C TRP A 23 3.77 -3.66 1.81
N GLN A 24 3.74 -4.33 2.95
CA GLN A 24 4.30 -3.83 4.21
C GLN A 24 5.53 -4.65 4.62
N PHE A 25 6.51 -3.99 5.22
CA PHE A 25 7.70 -4.63 5.80
C PHE A 25 7.45 -5.00 7.27
N GLY A 26 7.09 -6.26 7.52
CA GLY A 26 6.92 -6.78 8.88
C GLY A 26 8.22 -6.77 9.67
N GLY A 27 8.14 -6.32 10.92
CA GLY A 27 9.28 -6.28 11.83
C GLY A 27 10.04 -4.95 11.84
N THR A 28 9.50 -3.89 11.22
CA THR A 28 10.09 -2.54 11.19
C THR A 28 9.59 -1.69 12.37
N TYR A 29 9.87 -2.16 13.59
CA TYR A 29 9.33 -1.60 14.85
C TYR A 29 10.33 -0.66 15.55
N PHE A 30 10.86 0.34 14.84
CA PHE A 30 11.93 1.22 15.34
C PHE A 30 11.56 1.99 16.62
N ALA A 31 10.26 2.20 16.87
CA ALA A 31 9.75 2.84 18.09
C ALA A 31 9.37 1.84 19.20
N THR A 32 9.63 0.54 19.03
CA THR A 32 9.30 -0.51 20.01
C THR A 32 10.46 -1.49 20.15
N PRO A 33 11.57 -1.09 20.81
CA PRO A 33 12.83 -1.84 20.81
C PRO A 33 12.74 -3.27 21.38
N ASP A 34 11.82 -3.52 22.31
CA ASP A 34 11.59 -4.85 22.90
C ASP A 34 10.94 -5.85 21.92
N LYS A 35 10.36 -5.35 20.83
CA LYS A 35 9.77 -6.14 19.74
C LYS A 35 10.63 -6.15 18.48
N LEU A 36 11.72 -5.39 18.46
CA LEU A 36 12.60 -5.26 17.31
C LEU A 36 13.60 -6.43 17.26
N ASP A 37 13.63 -7.14 16.14
CA ASP A 37 14.73 -8.09 15.87
C ASP A 37 15.87 -7.37 15.14
N ALA A 38 16.96 -7.10 15.86
CA ALA A 38 18.13 -6.42 15.31
C ALA A 38 18.80 -7.16 14.13
N LYS A 39 18.52 -8.46 13.95
CA LYS A 39 19.02 -9.25 12.81
C LYS A 39 18.17 -9.10 11.56
N ASN A 40 16.99 -8.50 11.66
CA ASN A 40 16.07 -8.32 10.54
C ASN A 40 16.71 -7.42 9.45
N PRO A 41 16.98 -7.95 8.25
CA PRO A 41 17.56 -7.17 7.15
C PRO A 41 16.72 -5.96 6.75
N LEU A 42 15.39 -6.03 6.94
CA LEU A 42 14.45 -4.97 6.58
C LEU A 42 14.61 -3.71 7.44
N LEU A 43 15.41 -3.75 8.52
CA LEU A 43 15.75 -2.56 9.29
C LEU A 43 16.66 -1.61 8.51
N LYS A 44 17.42 -2.11 7.53
CA LYS A 44 18.28 -1.28 6.68
C LYS A 44 17.46 -0.62 5.58
N ARG A 45 17.57 0.70 5.47
CA ARG A 45 16.86 1.49 4.46
C ARG A 45 17.23 1.07 3.04
N GLU A 46 18.50 0.75 2.81
CA GLU A 46 19.06 0.34 1.52
C GLU A 46 18.44 -0.99 1.05
N VAL A 47 18.12 -1.90 1.98
CA VAL A 47 17.41 -3.15 1.67
C VAL A 47 15.98 -2.86 1.25
N ARG A 48 15.25 -2.00 1.98
CA ARG A 48 13.88 -1.61 1.61
C ARG A 48 13.83 -0.85 0.28
N GLN A 49 14.84 -0.03 -0.01
CA GLN A 49 15.00 0.63 -1.31
C GLN A 49 15.26 -0.40 -2.43
N ALA A 50 16.18 -1.33 -2.23
CA ALA A 50 16.46 -2.39 -3.21
C ALA A 50 15.21 -3.21 -3.52
N MET A 51 14.43 -3.58 -2.50
CA MET A 51 13.16 -4.31 -2.69
C MET A 51 12.13 -3.46 -3.44
N ASN A 52 12.08 -2.15 -3.23
CA ASN A 52 11.24 -1.27 -4.02
C ASN A 52 11.63 -1.24 -5.50
N MET A 53 12.94 -1.14 -5.79
CA MET A 53 13.47 -1.12 -7.15
C MET A 53 13.41 -2.48 -7.86
N ALA A 54 13.22 -3.57 -7.11
CA ALA A 54 13.04 -4.89 -7.68
C ALA A 54 11.71 -5.04 -8.43
N ILE A 55 10.66 -4.31 -8.03
CA ILE A 55 9.29 -4.57 -8.46
C ILE A 55 9.01 -3.92 -9.81
N ASN A 56 8.64 -4.73 -10.81
CA ASN A 56 8.20 -4.21 -12.11
C ASN A 56 6.73 -3.79 -12.08
N ARG A 57 6.47 -2.61 -11.51
CA ARG A 57 5.11 -2.05 -11.35
C ARG A 57 4.37 -1.90 -12.69
N GLN A 58 5.05 -1.56 -13.78
CA GLN A 58 4.40 -1.44 -15.09
C GLN A 58 3.92 -2.80 -15.59
N ALA A 59 4.73 -3.85 -15.46
CA ALA A 59 4.34 -5.20 -15.84
C ALA A 59 3.19 -5.73 -14.99
N LEU A 60 3.21 -5.48 -13.67
CA LEU A 60 2.11 -5.84 -12.77
C LEU A 60 0.81 -5.10 -13.16
N ALA A 61 0.88 -3.80 -13.42
CA ALA A 61 -0.26 -2.98 -13.84
C ALA A 61 -0.89 -3.51 -15.14
N GLN A 62 -0.06 -3.84 -16.13
CA GLN A 62 -0.53 -4.35 -17.42
C GLN A 62 -1.14 -5.74 -17.29
N THR A 63 -0.50 -6.63 -16.52
CA THR A 63 -0.89 -8.04 -16.41
C THR A 63 -2.20 -8.21 -15.64
N PHE A 64 -2.32 -7.55 -14.50
CA PHE A 64 -3.45 -7.78 -13.57
C PHE A 64 -4.60 -6.80 -13.78
N PHE A 65 -4.31 -5.59 -14.27
CA PHE A 65 -5.30 -4.52 -14.36
C PHE A 65 -5.43 -3.91 -15.77
N GLY A 66 -4.76 -4.48 -16.77
CA GLY A 66 -4.79 -3.97 -18.15
C GLY A 66 -4.30 -2.52 -18.28
N GLY A 67 -3.44 -2.07 -17.36
CA GLY A 67 -2.94 -0.70 -17.29
C GLY A 67 -3.91 0.30 -16.64
N GLN A 68 -5.10 -0.13 -16.20
CA GLN A 68 -6.14 0.74 -15.62
C GLN A 68 -5.91 1.01 -14.14
N VAL A 69 -4.75 1.59 -13.81
CA VAL A 69 -4.35 1.91 -12.44
C VAL A 69 -3.80 3.33 -12.36
N GLN A 70 -3.88 3.94 -11.19
CA GLN A 70 -3.15 5.16 -10.89
C GLN A 70 -1.86 4.84 -10.11
N PRO A 71 -0.76 5.59 -10.34
CA PRO A 71 0.45 5.42 -9.57
C PRO A 71 0.24 5.74 -8.09
N HIS A 72 0.82 4.92 -7.20
CA HIS A 72 0.80 5.15 -5.75
C HIS A 72 2.20 5.50 -5.26
N ARG A 73 2.31 6.52 -4.40
CA ARG A 73 3.59 7.02 -3.86
C ARG A 73 3.78 6.69 -2.39
N VAL A 74 2.83 7.14 -1.57
CA VAL A 74 2.89 7.02 -0.12
C VAL A 74 1.50 6.64 0.38
N MET A 75 1.42 5.59 1.19
CA MET A 75 0.17 5.09 1.73
C MET A 75 -0.52 6.16 2.57
N GLY A 76 -1.78 6.42 2.25
CA GLY A 76 -2.64 7.46 2.82
C GLY A 76 -2.72 8.73 1.98
N TYR A 77 -1.82 8.92 1.01
CA TYR A 77 -1.69 10.17 0.27
C TYR A 77 -1.99 9.99 -1.21
N HIS A 78 -2.67 10.98 -1.78
CA HIS A 78 -3.05 11.00 -3.19
C HIS A 78 -3.18 12.44 -3.67
N PRO A 79 -2.65 12.81 -4.85
CA PRO A 79 -2.55 14.22 -5.26
C PRO A 79 -3.89 14.95 -5.27
N GLN A 80 -4.95 14.32 -5.80
CA GLN A 80 -6.29 14.92 -5.85
C GLN A 80 -7.07 14.76 -4.54
N LEU A 81 -7.21 13.54 -4.00
CA LEU A 81 -7.99 13.29 -2.78
C LEU A 81 -7.42 14.01 -1.55
N SER A 82 -6.10 13.99 -1.38
CA SER A 82 -5.45 14.70 -0.28
C SER A 82 -5.66 16.21 -0.38
N THR A 83 -5.54 16.78 -1.58
CA THR A 83 -5.77 18.22 -1.79
C THR A 83 -7.22 18.62 -1.54
N ALA A 84 -8.18 17.76 -1.88
CA ALA A 84 -9.60 18.03 -1.64
C ALA A 84 -9.99 18.00 -0.16
N VAL A 85 -9.38 17.10 0.64
CA VAL A 85 -9.73 16.91 2.06
C VAL A 85 -8.88 17.76 2.99
N TRP A 86 -7.57 17.86 2.75
CA TRP A 86 -6.63 18.61 3.56
C TRP A 86 -5.53 19.24 2.67
N PRO A 87 -5.78 20.43 2.10
CA PRO A 87 -4.86 21.08 1.18
C PRO A 87 -3.44 21.20 1.74
N GLY A 88 -2.45 20.91 0.89
CA GLY A 88 -1.03 21.07 1.22
C GLY A 88 -0.38 19.87 1.93
N ILE A 89 -1.07 18.75 2.17
CA ILE A 89 -0.40 17.55 2.71
C ILE A 89 0.33 16.74 1.63
N TRP A 90 -0.02 16.92 0.34
CA TRP A 90 0.68 16.30 -0.77
C TRP A 90 2.01 17.00 -1.05
N ASN A 91 3.10 16.25 -1.16
CA ASN A 91 4.38 16.77 -1.62
C ASN A 91 4.61 16.36 -3.08
N ALA A 92 4.65 17.34 -3.99
CA ALA A 92 4.88 17.09 -5.41
C ALA A 92 6.26 16.47 -5.69
N ALA A 93 7.22 16.59 -4.78
CA ALA A 93 8.53 15.95 -4.90
C ALA A 93 8.45 14.41 -4.87
N TRP A 94 7.38 13.83 -4.31
CA TRP A 94 7.17 12.39 -4.35
C TRP A 94 6.99 11.89 -5.78
N ASP A 95 6.36 12.66 -6.67
CA ASP A 95 6.21 12.28 -8.08
C ASP A 95 7.51 12.43 -8.85
N THR A 96 8.20 13.56 -8.69
CA THR A 96 9.42 13.85 -9.47
C THR A 96 10.59 12.94 -9.09
N ARG A 97 10.62 12.44 -7.84
CA ARG A 97 11.69 11.56 -7.33
C ARG A 97 11.30 10.08 -7.32
N PHE A 98 10.07 9.71 -7.67
CA PHE A 98 9.61 8.32 -7.54
C PHE A 98 10.46 7.38 -8.41
N GLU A 99 10.58 7.65 -9.71
CA GLU A 99 11.27 6.75 -10.63
C GLU A 99 12.75 6.58 -10.27
N GLU A 100 13.43 7.64 -9.83
CA GLU A 100 14.84 7.59 -9.42
C GLU A 100 15.08 6.69 -8.19
N ARG A 101 14.09 6.63 -7.29
CA ARG A 101 14.23 6.01 -5.95
C ARG A 101 13.51 4.68 -5.80
N PHE A 102 12.40 4.49 -6.50
CA PHE A 102 11.50 3.34 -6.43
C PHE A 102 11.33 2.64 -7.78
N GLY A 103 11.73 3.28 -8.88
CA GLY A 103 11.58 2.75 -10.23
C GLY A 103 12.26 1.40 -10.41
N TYR A 104 11.73 0.60 -11.35
CA TYR A 104 12.23 -0.75 -11.62
C TYR A 104 13.67 -0.70 -12.16
N ASP A 105 14.61 -1.10 -11.32
CA ASP A 105 16.04 -1.20 -11.62
C ASP A 105 16.68 -2.37 -10.84
N PRO A 106 16.58 -3.60 -11.35
CA PRO A 106 17.17 -4.77 -10.71
C PRO A 106 18.70 -4.70 -10.53
N VAL A 107 19.41 -3.92 -11.37
CA VAL A 107 20.86 -3.79 -11.30
C VAL A 107 21.25 -2.91 -10.12
N LYS A 108 20.60 -1.77 -9.97
CA LYS A 108 20.78 -0.89 -8.81
C LYS A 108 20.30 -1.56 -7.53
N ALA A 109 19.20 -2.32 -7.57
CA ALA A 109 18.73 -3.12 -6.44
C ALA A 109 19.79 -4.11 -5.93
N LYS A 110 20.43 -4.88 -6.82
CA LYS A 110 21.55 -5.77 -6.45
C LYS A 110 22.71 -5.02 -5.81
N THR A 111 23.08 -3.87 -6.37
CA THR A 111 24.14 -3.02 -5.83
C THR A 111 23.82 -2.54 -4.41
N LEU A 112 22.59 -2.08 -4.17
CA LEU A 112 22.12 -1.65 -2.86
C LEU A 112 22.11 -2.81 -1.84
N LEU A 113 21.68 -4.01 -2.23
CA LEU A 113 21.76 -5.19 -1.36
C LEU A 113 23.21 -5.52 -0.97
N ALA A 114 24.14 -5.49 -1.92
CA ALA A 114 25.56 -5.73 -1.65
C ALA A 114 26.15 -4.67 -0.70
N GLN A 115 25.86 -3.38 -0.92
CA GLN A 115 26.27 -2.28 -0.03
C GLN A 115 25.68 -2.42 1.37
N ALA A 116 24.46 -2.94 1.48
CA ALA A 116 23.81 -3.25 2.74
C ALA A 116 24.36 -4.51 3.44
N GLY A 117 25.33 -5.20 2.84
CA GLY A 117 25.95 -6.41 3.40
C GLY A 117 25.26 -7.73 3.02
N TYR A 118 24.40 -7.72 1.99
CA TYR A 118 23.67 -8.90 1.50
C TYR A 118 23.96 -9.18 0.01
N PRO A 119 25.24 -9.36 -0.41
CA PRO A 119 25.60 -9.58 -1.82
C PRO A 119 25.04 -10.89 -2.40
N GLN A 120 24.74 -11.87 -1.55
CA GLN A 120 24.13 -13.15 -1.93
C GLN A 120 22.61 -13.19 -1.64
N GLY A 121 22.03 -12.06 -1.28
CA GLY A 121 20.65 -11.96 -0.80
C GLY A 121 20.42 -12.68 0.54
N PHE A 122 19.15 -12.86 0.87
CA PHE A 122 18.68 -13.54 2.08
C PHE A 122 17.27 -14.08 1.88
N GLY A 123 16.87 -15.01 2.73
CA GLY A 123 15.50 -15.55 2.76
C GLY A 123 14.56 -14.71 3.62
N PHE A 124 13.31 -14.59 3.18
CA PHE A 124 12.25 -13.90 3.93
C PHE A 124 10.89 -14.54 3.62
N THR A 125 9.89 -14.33 4.47
CA THR A 125 8.53 -14.85 4.22
C THR A 125 7.70 -13.85 3.44
N LEU A 126 7.08 -14.28 2.35
CA LEU A 126 6.09 -13.52 1.58
C LEU A 126 4.71 -14.12 1.86
N TYR A 127 3.92 -13.44 2.69
CA TYR A 127 2.58 -13.87 3.06
C TYR A 127 1.60 -13.55 1.94
N LEU A 128 0.86 -14.54 1.48
CA LEU A 128 -0.13 -14.43 0.41
C LEU A 128 -1.52 -14.69 0.97
N TYR A 129 -2.47 -13.83 0.64
CA TYR A 129 -3.88 -13.98 1.01
C TYR A 129 -4.74 -13.11 0.11
N THR A 130 -6.02 -13.45 0.02
CA THR A 130 -7.00 -12.63 -0.70
C THR A 130 -7.65 -11.63 0.25
N LEU A 131 -8.02 -10.48 -0.29
CA LEU A 131 -8.87 -9.50 0.38
C LEU A 131 -10.08 -9.21 -0.50
N PRO A 132 -11.30 -9.03 0.07
CA PRO A 132 -12.47 -8.66 -0.72
C PRO A 132 -12.17 -7.43 -1.59
N GLY A 133 -12.50 -7.46 -2.88
CA GLY A 133 -12.22 -6.35 -3.80
C GLY A 133 -10.81 -6.30 -4.41
N LEU A 134 -9.90 -7.21 -4.05
CA LEU A 134 -8.61 -7.38 -4.73
C LEU A 134 -8.16 -8.87 -4.72
N PRO A 135 -8.86 -9.76 -5.44
CA PRO A 135 -8.56 -11.19 -5.46
C PRO A 135 -7.21 -11.53 -6.12
N GLU A 136 -6.69 -10.68 -7.01
CA GLU A 136 -5.43 -10.87 -7.73
C GLU A 136 -4.17 -10.76 -6.84
N MET A 137 -4.36 -10.45 -5.55
CA MET A 137 -3.30 -10.20 -4.58
C MET A 137 -2.31 -11.38 -4.41
N VAL A 138 -2.80 -12.62 -4.50
CA VAL A 138 -1.96 -13.83 -4.44
C VAL A 138 -1.06 -13.91 -5.68
N ASP A 139 -1.63 -13.70 -6.88
CA ASP A 139 -0.89 -13.74 -8.14
C ASP A 139 0.13 -12.60 -8.25
N ILE A 140 -0.24 -11.39 -7.79
CA ILE A 140 0.68 -10.25 -7.68
C ILE A 140 1.87 -10.60 -6.77
N GLY A 141 1.62 -11.25 -5.63
CA GLY A 141 2.67 -11.69 -4.73
C GLY A 141 3.60 -12.73 -5.35
N GLN A 142 3.05 -13.69 -6.10
CA GLN A 142 3.86 -14.67 -6.84
C GLN A 142 4.73 -13.99 -7.91
N ALA A 143 4.20 -13.01 -8.63
CA ALA A 143 4.97 -12.22 -9.60
C ALA A 143 6.08 -11.40 -8.92
N MET A 144 5.78 -10.74 -7.80
CA MET A 144 6.79 -10.04 -6.99
C MET A 144 7.87 -10.99 -6.45
N ALA A 145 7.54 -12.25 -6.16
CA ALA A 145 8.53 -13.22 -5.75
C ALA A 145 9.58 -13.49 -6.84
N LEU A 146 9.17 -13.55 -8.11
CA LEU A 146 10.08 -13.68 -9.25
C LEU A 146 10.97 -12.44 -9.38
N ASP A 147 10.39 -11.25 -9.23
CA ASP A 147 11.14 -9.97 -9.22
C ASP A 147 12.21 -9.95 -8.11
N PHE A 148 11.86 -10.40 -6.90
CA PHE A 148 12.82 -10.50 -5.79
C PHE A 148 13.90 -11.57 -6.03
N GLN A 149 13.55 -12.71 -6.62
CA GLN A 149 14.52 -13.74 -7.01
C GLN A 149 15.52 -13.22 -8.05
N ALA A 150 15.07 -12.38 -8.99
CA ALA A 150 15.93 -11.79 -10.01
C ALA A 150 17.07 -10.94 -9.41
N ILE A 151 16.88 -10.41 -8.20
CA ILE A 151 17.90 -9.65 -7.45
C ILE A 151 18.64 -10.47 -6.38
N GLY A 152 18.41 -11.78 -6.34
CA GLY A 152 19.10 -12.73 -5.45
C GLY A 152 18.42 -12.96 -4.09
N LEU A 153 17.27 -12.35 -3.82
CA LEU A 153 16.49 -12.64 -2.61
C LEU A 153 15.77 -13.99 -2.73
N GLN A 154 15.45 -14.61 -1.60
CA GLN A 154 14.89 -15.96 -1.55
C GLN A 154 13.53 -15.95 -0.81
N PRO A 155 12.46 -15.43 -1.43
CA PRO A 155 11.14 -15.40 -0.81
C PRO A 155 10.59 -16.81 -0.59
N LYS A 156 10.14 -17.10 0.63
CA LYS A 156 9.32 -18.27 0.96
C LYS A 156 7.85 -17.84 0.91
N LEU A 157 7.11 -18.35 -0.07
CA LEU A 157 5.68 -18.10 -0.19
C LEU A 157 4.91 -18.84 0.90
N VAL A 158 4.06 -18.14 1.63
CA VAL A 158 3.15 -18.74 2.60
C VAL A 158 1.76 -18.20 2.36
N GLU A 159 0.91 -19.02 1.78
CA GLU A 159 -0.51 -18.72 1.62
C GLU A 159 -1.28 -19.07 2.89
N MET A 160 -2.12 -18.14 3.36
CA MET A 160 -2.97 -18.34 4.54
C MET A 160 -4.17 -17.41 4.54
N GLU A 161 -5.10 -17.63 5.46
CA GLU A 161 -6.28 -16.78 5.60
C GLU A 161 -5.94 -15.39 6.17
N PHE A 162 -6.60 -14.33 5.67
CA PHE A 162 -6.37 -12.96 6.13
C PHE A 162 -6.48 -12.78 7.66
N PRO A 163 -7.48 -13.35 8.37
CA PRO A 163 -7.55 -13.27 9.83
C PRO A 163 -6.27 -13.74 10.54
N ARG A 164 -5.58 -14.75 9.98
CA ARG A 164 -4.34 -15.26 10.55
C ARG A 164 -3.18 -14.28 10.36
N VAL A 165 -3.01 -13.70 9.16
CA VAL A 165 -1.98 -12.66 8.97
C VAL A 165 -2.26 -11.42 9.82
N ARG A 166 -3.54 -11.07 9.95
CA ARG A 166 -3.98 -9.96 10.80
C ARG A 166 -3.65 -10.15 12.26
N GLU A 167 -3.82 -11.36 12.78
CA GLU A 167 -3.37 -11.70 14.13
C GLU A 167 -1.85 -11.53 14.28
N LEU A 168 -1.08 -12.00 13.30
CA LEU A 168 0.39 -11.93 13.34
C LEU A 168 0.89 -10.48 13.35
N TYR A 169 0.45 -9.60 12.45
CA TYR A 169 0.93 -8.21 12.46
C TYR A 169 0.43 -7.44 13.69
N ARG A 170 -0.80 -7.70 14.18
CA ARG A 170 -1.33 -7.06 15.39
C ARG A 170 -0.51 -7.40 16.63
N ASN A 171 0.00 -8.62 16.70
CA ASN A 171 0.83 -9.08 17.79
C ASN A 171 2.32 -8.81 17.56
N ARG A 172 2.69 -8.09 16.50
CA ARG A 172 4.09 -7.85 16.07
C ARG A 172 4.89 -9.14 15.90
N ALA A 173 4.23 -10.22 15.48
CA ALA A 173 4.83 -11.54 15.34
C ALA A 173 5.46 -11.78 13.95
N ILE A 174 5.35 -10.82 13.03
CA ILE A 174 6.01 -10.89 11.72
C ILE A 174 7.35 -10.16 11.83
N HIS A 175 8.45 -10.90 11.81
CA HIS A 175 9.80 -10.34 11.75
C HIS A 175 10.46 -10.72 10.43
N GLY A 176 10.88 -9.73 9.62
CA GLY A 176 11.58 -10.00 8.36
C GLY A 176 10.69 -10.64 7.30
N GLY A 177 9.45 -10.17 7.14
CA GLY A 177 8.50 -10.68 6.16
C GLY A 177 7.72 -9.58 5.45
N LEU A 178 7.06 -9.94 4.35
CA LEU A 178 6.23 -9.05 3.54
C LEU A 178 4.79 -9.55 3.51
N PHE A 179 3.83 -8.64 3.63
CA PHE A 179 2.41 -8.95 3.49
C PHE A 179 1.68 -7.85 2.71
N PRO A 180 0.71 -8.19 1.85
CA PRO A 180 -0.01 -7.23 1.04
C PRO A 180 -1.09 -6.54 1.87
N THR A 181 -1.34 -5.25 1.62
CA THR A 181 -2.49 -4.55 2.18
C THR A 181 -3.24 -3.80 1.10
N ARG A 182 -4.52 -3.55 1.37
CA ARG A 182 -5.30 -2.54 0.67
C ARG A 182 -6.01 -1.64 1.67
N HIS A 183 -6.11 -0.35 1.37
CA HIS A 183 -6.76 0.61 2.25
C HIS A 183 -7.52 1.66 1.44
N ALA A 184 -8.47 2.37 2.05
CA ALA A 184 -9.14 3.54 1.47
C ALA A 184 -9.03 4.81 2.35
N ALA A 185 -8.19 4.79 3.40
CA ALA A 185 -8.15 5.87 4.39
C ALA A 185 -7.17 6.97 4.00
N GLY A 186 -7.46 8.18 4.50
CA GLY A 186 -6.58 9.34 4.38
C GLY A 186 -5.40 9.30 5.37
N PRO A 187 -4.49 10.29 5.31
CA PRO A 187 -3.20 10.21 5.98
C PRO A 187 -3.25 10.07 7.50
N LEU A 188 -4.08 10.88 8.17
CA LEU A 188 -4.18 10.87 9.63
C LEU A 188 -4.72 9.53 10.14
N GLU A 189 -5.74 8.99 9.47
CA GLU A 189 -6.32 7.71 9.83
C GLU A 189 -5.31 6.58 9.58
N VAL A 190 -4.59 6.59 8.46
CA VAL A 190 -3.50 5.64 8.20
C VAL A 190 -2.45 5.74 9.31
N ALA A 191 -1.91 6.93 9.57
CA ALA A 191 -0.89 7.14 10.60
C ALA A 191 -1.33 6.61 11.98
N ARG A 192 -2.56 6.91 12.42
CA ARG A 192 -3.09 6.43 13.69
C ARG A 192 -3.38 4.92 13.69
N ASN A 193 -4.06 4.42 12.67
CA ASN A 193 -4.58 3.05 12.67
C ASN A 193 -3.51 2.01 12.31
N VAL A 194 -2.39 2.40 11.70
CA VAL A 194 -1.41 1.41 11.21
C VAL A 194 0.04 1.66 11.64
N HIS A 195 0.40 2.91 11.99
CA HIS A 195 1.78 3.27 12.34
C HIS A 195 1.97 3.66 13.82
N LYS A 196 0.90 4.04 14.53
CA LYS A 196 0.96 4.41 15.94
C LYS A 196 1.41 3.24 16.82
N VAL A 197 2.28 3.52 17.77
CA VAL A 197 2.94 2.46 18.57
C VAL A 197 1.96 1.77 19.51
N HIS A 198 1.18 2.52 20.29
CA HIS A 198 0.49 1.92 21.44
C HIS A 198 -0.80 1.15 21.09
N ASP A 199 -1.60 1.67 20.16
CA ASP A 199 -2.99 1.21 19.94
C ASP A 199 -3.37 1.13 18.46
N SER A 200 -2.40 1.09 17.55
CA SER A 200 -2.71 0.86 16.14
C SER A 200 -3.26 -0.54 15.91
N LEU A 201 -4.08 -0.67 14.87
CA LEU A 201 -4.64 -1.94 14.42
C LEU A 201 -3.64 -2.74 13.57
N GLY A 202 -2.58 -2.08 13.09
CA GLY A 202 -1.67 -2.62 12.08
C GLY A 202 -0.27 -2.92 12.59
N HIS A 203 0.36 -2.00 13.33
CA HIS A 203 1.79 -2.04 13.64
C HIS A 203 2.64 -2.39 12.40
N TRP A 204 2.46 -1.67 11.29
CA TRP A 204 3.09 -2.04 10.01
C TRP A 204 4.50 -1.47 9.84
N TYR A 205 4.69 -0.22 10.23
CA TYR A 205 5.97 0.49 10.28
C TYR A 205 5.88 1.48 11.42
N GLU A 206 6.69 1.28 12.47
CA GLU A 206 6.65 2.10 13.68
C GLU A 206 7.96 2.85 13.78
N HIS A 207 7.90 4.17 13.77
CA HIS A 207 9.11 5.00 13.81
C HIS A 207 8.92 6.19 14.74
N PRO A 208 9.94 6.55 15.56
CA PRO A 208 9.82 7.65 16.53
C PRO A 208 9.36 8.96 15.91
N VAL A 209 9.83 9.28 14.70
CA VAL A 209 9.37 10.47 13.95
C VAL A 209 7.86 10.45 13.78
N ILE A 210 7.26 9.33 13.36
CA ILE A 210 5.80 9.26 13.16
C ILE A 210 5.07 9.40 14.49
N GLU A 211 5.54 8.73 15.54
CA GLU A 211 4.92 8.81 16.88
C GLU A 211 4.97 10.23 17.44
N GLU A 212 6.10 10.92 17.31
CA GLU A 212 6.26 12.31 17.75
C GLU A 212 5.30 13.25 17.02
N ARG A 213 5.15 13.10 15.68
CA ARG A 213 4.21 13.93 14.89
C ARG A 213 2.76 13.62 15.25
N LEU A 214 2.43 12.35 15.48
CA LEU A 214 1.10 11.95 15.95
C LEU A 214 0.79 12.53 17.33
N GLN A 215 1.76 12.54 18.25
CA GLN A 215 1.61 13.15 19.57
C GLN A 215 1.41 14.66 19.46
N ALA A 216 2.23 15.36 18.67
CA ALA A 216 2.06 16.80 18.42
C ALA A 216 0.67 17.11 17.85
N LEU A 217 0.19 16.32 16.88
CA LEU A 217 -1.15 16.45 16.30
C LEU A 217 -2.30 16.33 17.31
N THR A 218 -2.08 15.79 18.52
CA THR A 218 -3.14 15.73 19.54
C THR A 218 -3.42 17.07 20.22
N THR A 219 -2.45 17.99 20.23
CA THR A 219 -2.55 19.30 20.89
C THR A 219 -2.48 20.48 19.93
N THR A 220 -2.04 20.28 18.68
CA THR A 220 -2.00 21.33 17.66
C THR A 220 -3.40 21.66 17.12
N VAL A 221 -3.82 22.92 17.28
CA VAL A 221 -5.05 23.46 16.68
C VAL A 221 -4.82 24.23 15.37
N ASP A 222 -3.62 24.78 15.18
CA ASP A 222 -3.28 25.55 13.97
C ASP A 222 -3.27 24.65 12.72
N ILE A 223 -4.04 25.04 11.70
CA ILE A 223 -4.24 24.22 10.51
C ILE A 223 -2.94 24.10 9.71
N ALA A 224 -2.15 25.16 9.61
CA ALA A 224 -0.91 25.14 8.83
C ALA A 224 0.12 24.19 9.47
N GLU A 225 0.24 24.22 10.79
CA GLU A 225 1.12 23.32 11.52
C GLU A 225 0.63 21.87 11.48
N ARG A 226 -0.68 21.61 11.60
CA ARG A 226 -1.24 20.28 11.38
C ARG A 226 -0.94 19.75 9.98
N THR A 227 -1.10 20.59 8.95
CA THR A 227 -0.76 20.26 7.56
C THR A 227 0.73 19.91 7.45
N ARG A 228 1.61 20.70 8.07
CA ARG A 228 3.05 20.46 8.07
C ARG A 228 3.39 19.13 8.73
N LEU A 229 2.85 18.84 9.91
CA LEU A 229 3.06 17.59 10.64
C LEU A 229 2.58 16.37 9.84
N LEU A 230 1.41 16.46 9.20
CA LEU A 230 0.91 15.40 8.33
C LEU A 230 1.77 15.23 7.07
N ARG A 231 2.26 16.30 6.44
CA ARG A 231 3.17 16.19 5.30
C ARG A 231 4.49 15.53 5.72
N ASP A 232 5.02 15.91 6.87
CA ASP A 232 6.29 15.40 7.42
C ASP A 232 6.23 13.88 7.68
N ILE A 233 5.08 13.34 8.12
CA ILE A 233 4.86 11.89 8.19
C ILE A 233 4.98 11.24 6.80
N GLY A 234 4.35 11.83 5.77
CA GLY A 234 4.41 11.32 4.41
C GLY A 234 5.82 11.39 3.82
N ASP A 235 6.52 12.50 4.04
CA ASP A 235 7.91 12.71 3.63
C ASP A 235 8.82 11.68 4.28
N HIS A 236 8.70 11.48 5.60
CA HIS A 236 9.47 10.46 6.31
C HIS A 236 9.25 9.06 5.72
N LYS A 237 7.99 8.67 5.48
CA LYS A 237 7.67 7.37 4.89
C LYS A 237 8.26 7.18 3.50
N PHE A 238 8.23 8.22 2.67
CA PHE A 238 8.83 8.23 1.34
C PHE A 238 10.36 8.12 1.42
N GLU A 239 11.00 8.89 2.30
CA GLU A 239 12.45 8.88 2.47
C GLU A 239 12.99 7.56 3.01
N GLU A 240 12.24 6.93 3.91
CA GLU A 240 12.64 5.70 4.59
C GLU A 240 12.13 4.42 3.91
N PHE A 241 11.46 4.52 2.75
CA PHE A 241 10.89 3.35 2.06
C PHE A 241 10.03 2.51 3.03
N ALA A 242 9.13 3.15 3.76
CA ALA A 242 8.34 2.52 4.82
C ALA A 242 7.41 1.40 4.31
N GLU A 243 7.09 1.42 3.02
CA GLU A 243 6.25 0.44 2.34
C GLU A 243 6.74 0.18 0.90
N LEU A 244 6.11 -0.81 0.26
CA LEU A 244 6.22 -1.09 -1.17
C LEU A 244 4.92 -0.60 -1.84
N PRO A 245 4.84 0.68 -2.26
CA PRO A 245 3.64 1.19 -2.91
C PRO A 245 3.47 0.53 -4.28
N LEU A 246 2.23 0.14 -4.62
CA LEU A 246 1.89 -0.35 -5.96
C LEU A 246 0.97 0.65 -6.65
N PHE A 247 -0.34 0.55 -6.44
CA PHE A 247 -1.33 1.25 -7.24
C PHE A 247 -2.47 1.83 -6.42
N TRP A 248 -3.01 2.94 -6.92
CA TRP A 248 -4.37 3.36 -6.66
C TRP A 248 -5.29 2.69 -7.69
N LEU A 249 -6.27 1.94 -7.20
CA LEU A 249 -7.21 1.16 -7.98
C LEU A 249 -8.57 1.84 -7.97
N TYR A 250 -9.26 1.83 -9.10
CA TYR A 250 -10.66 2.24 -9.19
C TYR A 250 -11.57 1.09 -8.78
N ALA A 251 -12.70 1.41 -8.16
CA ALA A 251 -13.74 0.43 -7.92
C ALA A 251 -14.55 0.24 -9.21
N ALA A 252 -14.82 -1.01 -9.58
CA ALA A 252 -15.65 -1.35 -10.72
C ALA A 252 -16.80 -2.26 -10.29
N ILE A 253 -17.98 -2.02 -10.88
CA ILE A 253 -19.18 -2.81 -10.66
C ILE A 253 -19.77 -3.25 -12.00
N ALA A 254 -20.33 -4.46 -12.02
CA ALA A 254 -21.13 -4.96 -13.12
C ALA A 254 -22.61 -4.69 -12.82
N LEU A 255 -23.25 -3.87 -13.64
CA LEU A 255 -24.66 -3.53 -13.57
C LEU A 255 -25.45 -4.40 -14.54
N ASN A 256 -26.56 -4.98 -14.08
CA ASN A 256 -27.52 -5.62 -14.98
C ASN A 256 -28.42 -4.52 -15.59
N PRO A 257 -28.28 -4.21 -16.89
CA PRO A 257 -29.07 -3.14 -17.52
C PRO A 257 -30.58 -3.42 -17.54
N GLN A 258 -31.00 -4.69 -17.33
CA GLN A 258 -32.42 -5.04 -17.19
C GLN A 258 -33.05 -4.51 -15.90
N HIS A 259 -32.24 -4.17 -14.89
CA HIS A 259 -32.72 -3.72 -13.59
C HIS A 259 -32.16 -2.35 -13.20
N ILE A 260 -30.96 -2.00 -13.66
CA ILE A 260 -30.27 -0.76 -13.31
C ILE A 260 -29.75 -0.10 -14.59
N THR A 261 -30.32 1.05 -14.93
CA THR A 261 -29.91 1.82 -16.13
C THR A 261 -28.65 2.65 -15.85
N GLU A 262 -28.51 3.15 -14.62
CA GLU A 262 -27.37 3.96 -14.20
C GLU A 262 -27.09 3.78 -12.71
N TYR A 263 -25.81 3.81 -12.35
CA TYR A 263 -25.37 4.00 -10.97
C TYR A 263 -24.02 4.71 -10.98
N THR A 264 -23.99 5.92 -10.42
CA THR A 264 -22.79 6.72 -10.23
C THR A 264 -22.42 6.70 -8.76
N PHE A 265 -21.20 6.27 -8.41
CA PHE A 265 -20.71 6.24 -7.04
C PHE A 265 -19.29 6.83 -6.95
N PRO A 266 -18.89 7.42 -5.80
CA PRO A 266 -17.64 8.15 -5.69
C PRO A 266 -16.40 7.24 -5.62
N GLY A 267 -16.58 5.96 -5.23
CA GLY A 267 -15.52 4.95 -5.24
C GLY A 267 -15.19 4.32 -3.90
N LEU A 268 -15.70 4.82 -2.77
CA LEU A 268 -15.42 4.18 -1.48
C LEU A 268 -16.08 2.78 -1.42
N VAL A 269 -15.27 1.73 -1.57
CA VAL A 269 -15.69 0.33 -1.50
C VAL A 269 -14.77 -0.42 -0.55
N THR A 270 -15.17 -0.52 0.72
CA THR A 270 -14.51 -1.36 1.74
C THR A 270 -15.42 -2.53 2.10
N GLY A 271 -15.78 -3.34 1.11
CA GLY A 271 -16.62 -4.52 1.28
C GLY A 271 -18.13 -4.30 1.06
N PHE A 272 -18.58 -3.05 0.89
CA PHE A 272 -19.96 -2.70 0.57
C PHE A 272 -20.01 -1.55 -0.45
N PHE A 273 -21.04 -1.53 -1.28
CA PHE A 273 -21.34 -0.41 -2.18
C PHE A 273 -22.02 0.73 -1.41
N THR A 274 -21.80 1.97 -1.84
CA THR A 274 -22.24 3.18 -1.12
C THR A 274 -23.01 4.12 -2.04
N HIS A 275 -23.88 4.97 -1.51
CA HIS A 275 -24.71 5.88 -2.31
C HIS A 275 -25.75 5.14 -3.18
N LEU A 276 -26.38 4.09 -2.63
CA LEU A 276 -27.36 3.27 -3.35
C LEU A 276 -28.58 4.09 -3.81
N GLU A 277 -28.83 5.23 -3.18
CA GLU A 277 -29.81 6.24 -3.60
C GLU A 277 -29.55 6.84 -4.98
N TYR A 278 -28.33 6.69 -5.54
CA TYR A 278 -28.00 7.10 -6.90
C TYR A 278 -28.27 6.03 -7.96
N ILE A 279 -28.80 4.87 -7.57
CA ILE A 279 -29.23 3.84 -8.51
C ILE A 279 -30.49 4.32 -9.25
N LYS A 280 -30.42 4.33 -10.58
CA LYS A 280 -31.59 4.53 -11.44
C LYS A 280 -32.10 3.16 -11.90
N PRO A 281 -33.30 2.74 -11.46
CA PRO A 281 -33.87 1.48 -11.89
C PRO A 281 -34.20 1.51 -13.39
N ALA A 282 -34.24 0.33 -14.01
CA ALA A 282 -34.86 0.16 -15.31
C ALA A 282 -36.40 0.28 -15.18
N PRO A 283 -37.10 0.80 -16.21
CA PRO A 283 -38.56 0.84 -16.25
C PRO A 283 -39.22 -0.53 -16.12
#